data_AF-A0A2G9UY60-F1
#
_entry.id   AF-A0A2G9UY60-F1
#
_cell.length_a   1.000
_cell.length_b   1.000
_cell.length_c   1.000
_cell.angle_alpha   90.00
_cell.angle_beta   90.00
_cell.angle_gamma   90.00
#
_symmetry.space_group_name_H-M   'P 1'
#
loop_
_entity.id
_entity.type
_entity.pdbx_description
1 polymer ?
#
loop_
_entity_poly.entity_id
_entity_poly.type
_entity_poly.pdbx_seq_one_letter_code
_entity_poly.pdbx_strand_id
1 'polypeptide(L)'
;MSNQAKRHYWYPSAIDQRVEMRYTNTTLPLWFDYLELAIWNSPWANLVFVFQFSLGLAIGSFLIPQKFFWKKQAKGIYIQFEDLDFRAKYFNFAYALDTFFVVSIIIINITMMITLKRKYRLRKSASYCASLNQKVLSEKQRQENNLTIVSVVTCAVEIAYYLYILYAFLIQPHLNTRVFYLLYNVFNDIYAGASAWLILSFSTTLQQHLRNQLSDMKRDCIKVRTKLANPA
;
A
#
# COMPACT_ATOMS: atom_id res chain seq x y z
N MET A 1 -6.16 41.74 -58.71
CA MET A 1 -7.01 40.79 -57.95
C MET A 1 -6.16 40.19 -56.84
N SER A 2 -6.51 40.49 -55.59
CA SER A 2 -5.75 40.14 -54.39
C SER A 2 -5.83 38.66 -54.07
N ASN A 3 -4.70 38.04 -53.71
CA ASN A 3 -4.71 36.80 -52.93
C ASN A 3 -3.78 36.96 -51.71
N GLN A 4 -4.36 36.71 -50.55
CA GLN A 4 -3.81 36.89 -49.22
C GLN A 4 -2.73 35.85 -48.93
N ALA A 5 -1.56 36.31 -48.46
CA ALA A 5 -0.58 35.46 -47.78
C ALA A 5 -0.44 35.95 -46.32
N LYS A 6 -1.38 35.54 -45.45
CA LYS A 6 -1.24 35.71 -44.00
C LYS A 6 -0.52 34.48 -43.43
N ARG A 7 0.78 34.63 -43.15
CA ARG A 7 1.56 33.75 -42.27
C ARG A 7 1.00 33.85 -40.85
N HIS A 8 0.30 32.82 -40.38
CA HIS A 8 0.02 32.63 -38.97
C HIS A 8 1.16 31.83 -38.33
N TYR A 9 2.05 32.52 -37.63
CA TYR A 9 2.90 31.93 -36.62
C TYR A 9 2.01 31.52 -35.44
N TRP A 10 1.84 30.22 -35.24
CA TRP A 10 1.27 29.69 -33.99
C TRP A 10 2.37 29.67 -32.93
N TYR A 11 2.33 30.63 -32.00
CA TYR A 11 2.98 30.47 -30.70
C TYR A 11 2.16 29.45 -29.89
N PRO A 12 2.75 28.36 -29.38
CA PRO A 12 2.06 27.51 -28.41
C PRO A 12 1.85 28.33 -27.14
N SER A 13 0.59 28.48 -26.74
CA SER A 13 0.23 29.14 -25.49
C SER A 13 0.85 28.42 -24.29
N ALA A 14 1.29 29.15 -23.27
CA ALA A 14 1.96 28.62 -22.08
C ALA A 14 1.11 27.61 -21.25
N ILE A 15 -0.18 27.46 -21.58
CA ILE A 15 -1.09 26.45 -21.01
C ILE A 15 -0.85 25.10 -21.68
N ASP A 16 -0.58 25.08 -22.98
CA ASP A 16 -0.32 23.86 -23.76
C ASP A 16 0.99 23.21 -23.32
N GLN A 17 2.04 24.03 -23.10
CA GLN A 17 3.29 23.56 -22.51
C GLN A 17 3.15 23.06 -21.07
N ARG A 18 2.18 23.57 -20.29
CA ARG A 18 1.92 23.08 -18.92
C ARG A 18 1.19 21.73 -18.90
N VAL A 19 0.40 21.44 -19.93
CA VAL A 19 -0.25 20.14 -20.13
C VAL A 19 0.78 19.14 -20.66
N GLU A 20 1.58 19.53 -21.64
CA GLU A 20 2.62 18.69 -22.24
C GLU A 20 3.78 18.39 -21.27
N MET A 21 4.15 19.33 -20.39
CA MET A 21 5.09 19.09 -19.28
C MET A 21 4.52 18.19 -18.18
N ARG A 22 3.19 18.02 -18.09
CA ARG A 22 2.56 17.09 -17.13
C ARG A 22 2.50 15.66 -17.69
N TYR A 23 2.48 15.51 -19.01
CA TYR A 23 2.56 14.20 -19.68
C TYR A 23 3.99 13.64 -19.80
N THR A 24 5.00 14.49 -19.67
CA THR A 24 6.42 14.09 -19.81
C THR A 24 7.10 13.76 -18.48
N ASN A 25 6.44 13.98 -17.34
CA ASN A 25 7.04 13.84 -16.02
C ASN A 25 6.31 12.89 -15.06
N THR A 26 5.37 12.08 -15.57
CA THR A 26 4.69 11.07 -14.76
C THR A 26 5.39 9.73 -14.88
N THR A 27 6.35 9.50 -13.97
CA THR A 27 6.92 8.19 -13.64
C THR A 27 5.91 7.32 -12.87
N LEU A 28 4.63 7.37 -13.23
CA LEU A 28 3.58 6.55 -12.63
C LEU A 28 2.66 6.03 -13.74
N PRO A 29 2.11 4.82 -13.63
CA PRO A 29 1.21 4.32 -14.65
C PRO A 29 -0.07 5.14 -14.73
N LEU A 30 -0.53 5.54 -15.93
CA LEU A 30 -1.79 6.28 -16.13
C LEU A 30 -3.01 5.73 -15.34
N TRP A 31 -3.12 4.42 -15.08
CA TRP A 31 -4.23 3.92 -14.27
C TRP A 31 -3.96 4.08 -12.77
N PHE A 32 -2.70 4.12 -12.34
CA PHE A 32 -2.30 4.51 -11.00
C PHE A 32 -2.41 6.01 -10.82
N ASP A 33 -2.09 6.85 -11.81
CA ASP A 33 -2.40 8.29 -11.76
C ASP A 33 -3.91 8.52 -11.76
N TYR A 34 -4.69 7.81 -12.58
CA TYR A 34 -6.15 7.93 -12.55
C TYR A 34 -6.75 7.36 -11.26
N LEU A 35 -6.19 6.30 -10.68
CA LEU A 35 -6.72 5.72 -9.45
C LEU A 35 -6.22 6.48 -8.22
N GLU A 36 -4.97 6.94 -8.14
CA GLU A 36 -4.45 7.81 -7.08
C GLU A 36 -5.03 9.21 -7.18
N LEU A 37 -5.04 9.90 -8.34
CA LEU A 37 -5.72 11.20 -8.41
C LEU A 37 -7.23 11.05 -8.24
N ALA A 38 -7.91 10.02 -8.76
CA ALA A 38 -9.35 9.88 -8.53
C ALA A 38 -9.72 9.23 -7.20
N ILE A 39 -8.79 8.66 -6.43
CA ILE A 39 -9.01 8.26 -5.04
C ILE A 39 -8.63 9.44 -4.15
N TRP A 40 -7.37 9.89 -4.16
CA TRP A 40 -6.87 10.94 -3.26
C TRP A 40 -7.47 12.34 -3.51
N ASN A 41 -7.81 12.69 -4.75
CA ASN A 41 -8.49 13.97 -5.05
C ASN A 41 -10.02 13.84 -5.03
N SER A 42 -10.54 12.67 -4.66
CA SER A 42 -11.96 12.41 -4.58
C SER A 42 -12.46 12.56 -3.15
N PRO A 43 -13.65 13.15 -2.95
CA PRO A 43 -14.28 13.22 -1.63
C PRO A 43 -14.48 11.81 -1.01
N TRP A 44 -14.45 10.75 -1.83
CA TRP A 44 -14.61 9.38 -1.40
C TRP A 44 -13.40 8.79 -0.66
N ALA A 45 -12.16 9.25 -0.90
CA ALA A 45 -11.02 8.74 -0.12
C ALA A 45 -11.09 9.14 1.34
N ASN A 46 -11.44 10.39 1.62
CA ASN A 46 -11.65 10.86 2.98
C ASN A 46 -12.77 10.05 3.66
N LEU A 47 -13.82 9.69 2.92
CA LEU A 47 -14.88 8.83 3.43
C LEU A 47 -14.37 7.43 3.78
N VAL A 48 -13.51 6.82 2.94
CA VAL A 48 -12.89 5.52 3.24
C VAL A 48 -12.01 5.61 4.50
N PHE A 49 -11.20 6.66 4.65
CA PHE A 49 -10.40 6.87 5.85
C PHE A 49 -11.26 7.05 7.11
N VAL A 50 -12.29 7.89 7.03
CA VAL A 50 -13.24 8.08 8.13
C VAL A 50 -13.93 6.77 8.47
N PHE A 51 -14.34 5.98 7.47
CA PHE A 51 -14.95 4.67 7.68
C PHE A 51 -14.00 3.70 8.39
N GLN A 52 -12.76 3.55 7.91
CA GLN A 52 -11.76 2.67 8.51
C GLN A 52 -11.45 3.09 9.96
N PHE A 53 -11.24 4.38 10.19
CA PHE A 53 -10.93 4.92 11.51
C PHE A 53 -12.11 4.77 12.47
N SER A 54 -13.33 5.04 11.99
CA SER A 54 -14.56 4.91 12.79
C SER A 54 -14.83 3.45 13.15
N LEU A 55 -14.60 2.52 12.22
CA LEU A 55 -14.73 1.09 12.50
C LEU A 55 -13.72 0.64 13.56
N GLY A 56 -12.45 1.07 13.46
CA GLY A 56 -11.42 0.79 14.45
C GLY A 56 -11.76 1.36 15.84
N LEU A 57 -12.22 2.62 15.89
CA LEU A 57 -12.67 3.26 17.13
C LEU A 57 -13.90 2.57 17.72
N ALA A 58 -14.86 2.16 16.92
CA ALA A 58 -16.05 1.45 17.39
C ALA A 58 -15.68 0.12 18.06
N ILE A 59 -14.87 -0.71 17.36
CA ILE A 59 -14.40 -1.99 17.89
C ILE A 59 -13.57 -1.78 19.17
N GLY A 60 -12.67 -0.78 19.18
CA GLY A 60 -11.90 -0.42 20.37
C GLY A 60 -12.76 0.06 21.53
N SER A 61 -13.81 0.83 21.27
CA SER A 61 -14.71 1.35 22.30
C SER A 61 -15.52 0.25 22.99
N PHE A 62 -15.87 -0.83 22.28
CA PHE A 62 -16.54 -2.00 22.87
C PHE A 62 -15.69 -2.73 23.93
N LEU A 63 -14.36 -2.54 23.90
CA LEU A 63 -13.43 -3.15 24.86
C LEU A 63 -13.26 -2.32 26.14
N ILE A 64 -13.59 -1.02 26.14
CA ILE A 64 -13.42 -0.11 27.29
C ILE A 64 -14.18 -0.58 28.55
N PRO A 65 -15.47 -0.98 28.48
CA PRO A 65 -16.20 -1.38 29.69
C PRO A 65 -15.81 -2.77 30.21
N GLN A 66 -14.95 -3.50 29.50
CA GLN A 66 -14.62 -4.87 29.83
C GLN A 66 -13.55 -4.96 30.90
N LYS A 67 -13.74 -5.89 31.85
CA LYS A 67 -12.75 -6.15 32.89
C LYS A 67 -11.70 -7.14 32.39
N PHE A 68 -10.45 -6.70 32.49
CA PHE A 68 -9.28 -7.48 32.12
C PHE A 68 -8.53 -7.90 33.39
N PHE A 69 -8.16 -9.17 33.48
CA PHE A 69 -7.30 -9.65 34.55
C PHE A 69 -5.93 -10.06 34.01
N TRP A 70 -4.89 -9.78 34.80
CA TRP A 70 -3.52 -10.16 34.49
C TRP A 70 -3.24 -11.51 35.11
N LYS A 71 -3.14 -12.56 34.28
CA LYS A 71 -2.79 -13.90 34.74
C LYS A 71 -1.29 -14.12 34.60
N LYS A 72 -0.59 -14.32 35.72
CA LYS A 72 0.80 -14.75 35.71
C LYS A 72 0.85 -16.25 35.41
N GLN A 73 1.42 -16.61 34.27
CA GLN A 73 1.61 -18.01 33.87
C GLN A 73 3.09 -18.27 33.60
N ALA A 74 3.69 -19.12 34.42
CA ALA A 74 5.13 -19.41 34.45
C ALA A 74 6.00 -18.13 34.50
N LYS A 75 6.55 -17.69 33.35
CA LYS A 75 7.48 -16.56 33.18
C LYS A 75 6.86 -15.34 32.47
N GLY A 76 5.55 -15.32 32.21
CA GLY A 76 4.87 -14.24 31.50
C GLY A 76 3.64 -13.72 32.23
N ILE A 77 3.24 -12.49 31.92
CA ILE A 77 1.98 -11.89 32.35
C ILE A 77 1.10 -11.75 31.11
N TYR A 78 -0.10 -12.32 31.16
CA TYR A 78 -1.03 -12.34 30.02
C TYR A 78 -2.36 -11.69 30.42
N ILE A 79 -2.92 -10.91 29.51
CA ILE A 79 -4.22 -10.23 29.69
C ILE A 79 -5.33 -11.19 29.27
N GLN A 80 -6.28 -11.50 30.16
CA GLN A 80 -7.44 -12.32 29.83
C GLN A 80 -8.74 -11.59 30.18
N PHE A 81 -9.78 -11.85 29.39
CA PHE A 81 -11.14 -11.38 29.65
C PHE A 81 -11.74 -12.14 30.83
N GLU A 82 -12.26 -11.42 31.83
CA GLU A 82 -12.96 -11.99 32.99
C GLU A 82 -14.23 -12.73 32.55
N ASP A 83 -14.98 -12.14 31.62
CA ASP A 83 -16.19 -12.72 31.04
C ASP A 83 -15.86 -13.61 29.83
N LEU A 84 -16.07 -14.93 30.00
CA LEU A 84 -15.85 -15.93 28.95
C LEU A 84 -16.92 -15.89 27.85
N ASP A 85 -18.14 -15.48 28.15
CA ASP A 85 -19.24 -15.40 27.19
C ASP A 85 -19.07 -14.17 26.29
N PHE A 86 -18.72 -13.02 26.88
CA PHE A 86 -18.32 -11.84 26.10
C PHE A 86 -17.14 -12.14 25.18
N ARG A 87 -16.12 -12.82 25.70
CA ARG A 87 -14.94 -13.22 24.93
C ARG A 87 -15.31 -14.04 23.70
N ALA A 88 -16.17 -15.04 23.85
CA ALA A 88 -16.60 -15.89 22.75
C ALA A 88 -17.37 -15.09 21.68
N LYS A 89 -18.31 -14.23 22.11
CA LYS A 89 -19.08 -13.37 21.20
C LYS A 89 -18.18 -12.37 20.45
N TYR A 90 -17.24 -11.76 21.15
CA TYR A 90 -16.28 -10.81 20.58
C TYR A 90 -15.39 -11.47 19.53
N PHE A 91 -14.82 -12.65 19.82
CA PHE A 91 -13.99 -13.36 18.85
C PHE A 91 -14.78 -13.88 17.65
N ASN A 92 -16.03 -14.34 17.84
CA ASN A 92 -16.90 -14.71 16.72
C ASN A 92 -17.23 -13.51 15.82
N PHE A 93 -17.50 -12.35 16.41
CA PHE A 93 -17.71 -11.12 15.65
C PHE A 93 -16.46 -10.69 14.88
N ALA A 94 -15.29 -10.69 15.55
CA ALA A 94 -14.02 -10.35 14.93
C ALA A 94 -13.70 -11.30 13.77
N TYR A 95 -13.92 -12.60 13.94
CA TYR A 95 -13.76 -13.60 12.89
C TYR A 95 -14.68 -13.36 11.69
N ALA A 96 -15.96 -13.03 11.91
CA ALA A 96 -16.89 -12.77 10.82
C ALA A 96 -16.49 -11.52 10.02
N LEU A 97 -16.07 -10.48 10.73
CA LEU A 97 -15.59 -9.22 10.15
C LEU A 97 -14.29 -9.43 9.36
N ASP A 98 -13.33 -10.17 9.92
CA ASP A 98 -12.06 -10.51 9.25
C ASP A 98 -12.29 -11.36 7.99
N THR A 99 -13.18 -12.36 8.07
CA THR A 99 -13.59 -13.17 6.91
C THR A 99 -14.13 -12.29 5.77
N PHE A 100 -14.98 -11.31 6.11
CA PHE A 100 -15.55 -10.38 5.12
C PHE A 100 -14.47 -9.55 4.42
N PHE A 101 -13.49 -9.03 5.15
CA PHE A 101 -12.38 -8.27 4.57
C PHE A 101 -11.47 -9.14 3.71
N VAL A 102 -11.07 -10.33 4.17
CA VAL A 102 -10.22 -11.25 3.41
C VAL A 102 -10.88 -11.66 2.10
N VAL A 103 -12.17 -12.01 2.12
CA VAL A 103 -12.93 -12.33 0.89
C VAL A 103 -12.97 -11.13 -0.05
N SER A 104 -13.19 -9.93 0.47
CA SER A 104 -13.19 -8.70 -0.33
C SER A 104 -11.83 -8.43 -0.99
N ILE A 105 -10.72 -8.60 -0.25
CA ILE A 105 -9.35 -8.46 -0.76
C ILE A 105 -9.07 -9.47 -1.87
N ILE A 106 -9.52 -10.73 -1.71
CA ILE A 106 -9.38 -11.76 -2.76
C ILE A 106 -10.12 -11.35 -4.03
N ILE A 107 -11.38 -10.92 -3.92
CA ILE A 107 -12.20 -10.48 -5.07
C ILE A 107 -11.55 -9.30 -5.79
N ILE A 108 -11.07 -8.30 -5.03
CA ILE A 108 -10.40 -7.11 -5.57
C ILE A 108 -9.12 -7.53 -6.30
N ASN A 109 -8.29 -8.38 -5.71
CA ASN A 109 -7.05 -8.85 -6.32
C ASN A 109 -7.32 -9.65 -7.61
N ILE A 110 -8.31 -10.54 -7.63
CA ILE A 110 -8.71 -11.29 -8.83
C ILE A 110 -9.17 -10.32 -9.92
N THR A 111 -10.04 -9.36 -9.59
CA THR A 111 -10.57 -8.38 -10.54
C THR A 111 -9.45 -7.50 -11.12
N MET A 112 -8.50 -7.08 -10.29
CA MET A 112 -7.31 -6.35 -10.70
C MET A 112 -6.47 -7.19 -11.68
N MET A 113 -6.19 -8.45 -11.35
CA MET A 113 -5.43 -9.36 -12.21
C MET A 113 -6.09 -9.59 -13.57
N ILE A 114 -7.41 -9.78 -13.61
CA ILE A 114 -8.17 -9.95 -14.86
C ILE A 114 -8.08 -8.68 -15.70
N THR A 115 -8.30 -7.52 -15.09
CA THR A 115 -8.26 -6.21 -15.77
C THR A 115 -6.87 -5.93 -16.35
N LEU A 116 -5.81 -6.22 -15.60
CA LEU A 116 -4.43 -6.09 -16.05
C LEU A 116 -4.12 -7.06 -17.20
N LYS A 117 -4.51 -8.33 -17.11
CA LYS A 117 -4.34 -9.31 -18.20
C LYS A 117 -5.07 -8.87 -19.48
N ARG A 118 -6.26 -8.28 -19.35
CA ARG A 118 -7.03 -7.76 -20.50
C ARG A 118 -6.33 -6.55 -21.13
N LYS A 119 -5.90 -5.58 -20.33
CA LYS A 119 -5.13 -4.41 -20.81
C LYS A 119 -3.80 -4.80 -21.45
N TYR A 120 -3.09 -5.76 -20.88
CA TYR A 120 -1.84 -6.27 -21.44
C TYR A 120 -2.04 -6.91 -22.82
N ARG A 121 -3.07 -7.74 -22.98
CA ARG A 121 -3.40 -8.34 -24.30
C ARG A 121 -3.71 -7.28 -25.35
N LEU A 122 -4.48 -6.25 -25.00
CA LEU A 122 -4.82 -5.16 -25.92
C LEU A 122 -3.58 -4.32 -26.29
N ARG A 123 -2.71 -4.01 -25.33
CA ARG A 123 -1.46 -3.28 -25.58
C ARG A 123 -0.47 -4.06 -26.45
N LYS A 124 -0.35 -5.38 -26.28
CA LYS A 124 0.52 -6.22 -27.12
C LYS A 124 0.11 -6.15 -28.60
N SER A 125 -1.19 -6.05 -28.88
CA SER A 125 -1.71 -5.89 -30.24
C SER A 125 -1.45 -4.50 -30.84
N ALA A 126 -1.43 -3.45 -30.02
CA ALA A 126 -1.20 -2.07 -30.47
C ALA A 126 0.29 -1.70 -30.57
N SER A 127 1.14 -2.29 -29.72
CA SER A 127 2.57 -1.97 -29.64
C SER A 127 3.39 -2.45 -30.85
N TYR A 128 2.84 -3.36 -31.67
CA TYR A 128 3.46 -3.77 -32.93
C TYR A 128 3.53 -2.61 -33.95
N CYS A 129 2.74 -1.54 -33.75
CA CYS A 129 2.63 -0.40 -34.68
C CYS A 129 3.42 0.86 -34.26
N ALA A 130 3.96 0.97 -33.04
CA ALA A 130 4.52 2.24 -32.52
C ALA A 130 5.87 2.05 -31.83
N SER A 131 6.98 2.14 -32.58
CA SER A 131 8.34 1.93 -32.10
C SER A 131 8.92 3.10 -31.28
N LEU A 132 8.43 4.34 -31.47
CA LEU A 132 9.05 5.53 -30.86
C LEU A 132 8.83 5.69 -29.35
N ASN A 133 7.81 5.05 -28.76
CA ASN A 133 7.44 5.21 -27.34
C ASN A 133 7.77 4.00 -26.45
N GLN A 134 8.57 3.06 -26.95
CA GLN A 134 8.80 1.76 -26.33
C GLN A 134 9.48 1.86 -24.95
N LYS A 135 10.38 2.82 -24.73
CA LYS A 135 11.12 2.97 -23.46
C LYS A 135 10.22 3.47 -22.32
N VAL A 136 9.40 4.49 -22.58
CA VAL A 136 8.42 5.04 -21.61
C VAL A 136 7.35 3.99 -21.28
N LEU A 137 6.88 3.25 -22.30
CA LEU A 137 5.92 2.15 -22.10
C LEU A 137 6.53 1.00 -21.29
N SER A 138 7.81 0.68 -21.49
CA SER A 138 8.52 -0.35 -20.73
C SER A 138 8.67 0.00 -19.25
N GLU A 139 9.08 1.24 -18.92
CA GLU A 139 9.21 1.69 -17.54
C GLU A 139 7.86 1.70 -16.82
N LYS A 140 6.82 2.18 -17.51
CA LYS A 140 5.45 2.13 -17.03
C LYS A 140 4.97 0.70 -16.78
N GLN A 141 5.20 -0.20 -17.72
CA GLN A 141 4.85 -1.61 -17.57
C GLN A 141 5.58 -2.26 -16.37
N ARG A 142 6.83 -1.89 -16.12
CA ARG A 142 7.60 -2.36 -14.97
C ARG A 142 6.99 -1.88 -13.65
N GLN A 143 6.54 -0.63 -13.58
CA GLN A 143 5.86 -0.11 -12.40
C GLN A 143 4.51 -0.78 -12.14
N GLU A 144 3.70 -0.99 -13.19
CA GLU A 144 2.44 -1.74 -13.09
C GLU A 144 2.69 -3.17 -12.57
N ASN A 145 3.76 -3.82 -13.03
CA ASN A 145 4.15 -5.16 -12.58
C ASN A 145 4.62 -5.17 -11.12
N ASN A 146 5.47 -4.22 -10.73
CA ASN A 146 5.94 -4.10 -9.34
C ASN A 146 4.78 -3.88 -8.36
N LEU A 147 3.81 -3.02 -8.71
CA LEU A 147 2.63 -2.79 -7.90
C LEU A 147 1.76 -4.05 -7.78
N THR A 148 1.63 -4.80 -8.87
CA THR A 148 0.91 -6.08 -8.86
C THR A 148 1.59 -7.09 -7.94
N ILE A 149 2.93 -7.16 -7.95
CA ILE A 149 3.70 -8.00 -7.03
C ILE A 149 3.41 -7.59 -5.57
N VAL A 150 3.47 -6.29 -5.26
CA VAL A 150 3.15 -5.79 -3.91
C VAL A 150 1.74 -6.22 -3.49
N SER A 151 0.74 -6.01 -4.34
CA SER A 151 -0.66 -6.40 -4.06
C SER A 151 -0.81 -7.91 -3.79
N VAL A 152 -0.16 -8.75 -4.60
CA VAL A 152 -0.19 -10.21 -4.46
C VAL A 152 0.50 -10.65 -3.17
N VAL A 153 1.65 -10.07 -2.83
CA VAL A 153 2.37 -10.42 -1.60
C VAL A 153 1.58 -9.96 -0.38
N THR A 154 1.01 -8.76 -0.38
CA THR A 154 0.12 -8.30 0.69
C THR A 154 -1.07 -9.25 0.87
N CYS A 155 -1.71 -9.67 -0.23
CA CYS A 155 -2.80 -10.65 -0.20
C CYS A 155 -2.36 -12.00 0.39
N ALA A 156 -1.15 -12.47 0.07
CA ALA A 156 -0.62 -13.70 0.64
C ALA A 156 -0.38 -13.61 2.15
N VAL A 157 0.11 -12.45 2.64
CA VAL A 157 0.28 -12.18 4.08
C VAL A 157 -1.06 -12.13 4.80
N GLU A 158 -2.07 -11.47 4.22
CA GLU A 158 -3.45 -11.42 4.73
C GLU A 158 -4.05 -12.82 4.87
N ILE A 159 -3.92 -13.65 3.83
CA ILE A 159 -4.42 -15.04 3.87
C ILE A 159 -3.67 -15.87 4.92
N ALA A 160 -2.35 -15.72 5.03
CA ALA A 160 -1.57 -16.43 6.04
C ALA A 160 -1.99 -16.04 7.47
N TYR A 161 -2.22 -14.75 7.70
CA TYR A 161 -2.74 -14.23 8.97
C TYR A 161 -4.14 -14.77 9.28
N TYR A 162 -5.04 -14.75 8.30
CA TYR A 162 -6.38 -15.30 8.43
C TYR A 162 -6.38 -16.80 8.76
N LEU A 163 -5.53 -17.60 8.10
CA LEU A 163 -5.38 -19.02 8.40
C LEU A 163 -4.91 -19.26 9.84
N TYR A 164 -4.03 -18.40 10.36
CA TYR A 164 -3.60 -18.45 11.76
C TYR A 164 -4.76 -18.17 12.72
N ILE A 165 -5.57 -17.13 12.45
CA ILE A 165 -6.76 -16.81 13.26
C ILE A 165 -7.76 -17.98 13.23
N LEU A 166 -8.03 -18.55 12.06
CA LEU A 166 -8.91 -19.71 11.90
C LEU A 166 -8.39 -20.91 12.70
N TYR A 167 -7.10 -21.19 12.63
CA TYR A 167 -6.48 -22.27 13.42
C TYR A 167 -6.60 -22.02 14.93
N ALA A 168 -6.25 -20.81 15.39
CA ALA A 168 -6.19 -20.48 16.80
C ALA A 168 -7.56 -20.44 17.49
N PHE A 169 -8.60 -19.98 16.79
CA PHE A 169 -9.94 -19.80 17.37
C PHE A 169 -10.94 -20.89 17.02
N LEU A 170 -10.82 -21.53 15.85
CA LEU A 170 -11.81 -22.48 15.35
C LEU A 170 -11.37 -23.94 15.53
N ILE A 171 -10.10 -24.25 15.27
CA ILE A 171 -9.57 -25.62 15.32
C ILE A 171 -9.10 -25.98 16.73
N GLN A 172 -8.31 -25.10 17.37
CA GLN A 172 -7.71 -25.41 18.67
C GLN A 172 -7.93 -24.29 19.70
N PRO A 173 -9.19 -24.11 20.18
CA PRO A 173 -9.53 -23.06 21.14
C PRO A 173 -8.83 -23.21 22.51
N HIS A 174 -8.25 -24.39 22.79
CA HIS A 174 -7.46 -24.67 23.98
C HIS A 174 -5.95 -24.71 23.71
N LEU A 175 -5.47 -23.90 22.77
CA LEU A 175 -4.03 -23.69 22.56
C LEU A 175 -3.36 -23.20 23.84
N ASN A 176 -2.13 -23.65 24.08
CA ASN A 176 -1.33 -23.16 25.20
C ASN A 176 -1.19 -21.64 25.07
N THR A 177 -1.64 -20.91 26.08
CA THR A 177 -1.67 -19.44 26.13
C THR A 177 -0.33 -18.83 25.72
N ARG A 178 0.79 -19.44 26.11
CA ARG A 178 2.13 -18.97 25.74
C ARG A 178 2.40 -19.04 24.24
N VAL A 179 2.02 -20.15 23.60
CA VAL A 179 2.23 -20.37 22.16
C VAL A 179 1.31 -19.45 21.37
N PHE A 180 0.06 -19.29 21.81
CA PHE A 180 -0.90 -18.37 21.22
C PHE A 180 -0.36 -16.92 21.20
N TYR A 181 0.07 -16.37 22.34
CA TYR A 181 0.58 -14.98 22.36
C TYR A 181 1.90 -14.82 21.59
N LEU A 182 2.77 -15.84 21.58
CA LEU A 182 4.01 -15.79 20.80
C LEU A 182 3.71 -15.68 19.31
N LEU A 183 2.89 -16.60 18.78
CA LEU A 183 2.52 -16.60 17.37
C LEU A 183 1.72 -15.35 17.01
N TYR A 184 0.76 -14.96 17.85
CA TYR A 184 -0.03 -13.75 17.67
C TYR A 184 0.84 -12.49 17.53
N ASN A 185 1.83 -12.33 18.41
CA ASN A 185 2.75 -11.18 18.32
C ASN A 185 3.61 -11.22 17.06
N VAL A 186 4.20 -12.37 16.71
CA VAL A 186 5.01 -12.50 15.49
C VAL A 186 4.19 -12.19 14.25
N PHE A 187 2.97 -12.72 14.15
CA PHE A 187 2.09 -12.46 13.03
C PHE A 187 1.65 -10.99 12.96
N ASN A 188 1.34 -10.36 14.10
CA ASN A 188 1.03 -8.93 14.14
C ASN A 188 2.21 -8.04 13.72
N ASP A 189 3.43 -8.38 14.16
CA ASP A 189 4.62 -7.62 13.78
C ASP A 189 4.89 -7.73 12.27
N ILE A 190 4.73 -8.93 11.71
CA ILE A 190 4.82 -9.16 10.26
C ILE A 190 3.72 -8.38 9.54
N TYR A 191 2.48 -8.44 10.03
CA TYR A 191 1.34 -7.76 9.42
C TYR A 191 1.52 -6.23 9.39
N ALA A 192 1.91 -5.64 10.53
CA ALA A 192 2.16 -4.22 10.66
C ALA A 192 3.37 -3.74 9.83
N GLY A 193 4.41 -4.57 9.73
CA GLY A 193 5.65 -4.24 9.01
C GLY A 193 5.61 -4.52 7.51
N ALA A 194 4.83 -5.50 7.06
CA ALA A 194 4.87 -6.02 5.69
C ALA A 194 4.60 -4.93 4.65
N SER A 195 3.60 -4.08 4.87
CA SER A 195 3.23 -3.01 3.95
C SER A 195 4.38 -2.00 3.77
N ALA A 196 5.04 -1.58 4.85
CA ALA A 196 6.18 -0.66 4.81
C ALA A 196 7.38 -1.28 4.08
N TRP A 197 7.71 -2.54 4.40
CA TRP A 197 8.82 -3.25 3.76
C TRP A 197 8.58 -3.50 2.26
N LEU A 198 7.34 -3.80 1.87
CA LEU A 198 6.97 -3.99 0.47
C LEU A 198 7.08 -2.68 -0.31
N ILE A 199 6.57 -1.57 0.24
CA ILE A 199 6.67 -0.26 -0.40
C ILE A 199 8.15 0.13 -0.56
N LEU A 200 8.97 -0.05 0.48
CA LEU A 200 10.39 0.29 0.43
C LEU A 200 11.16 -0.57 -0.57
N SER A 201 10.78 -1.83 -0.75
CA SER A 201 11.46 -2.77 -1.66
C SER A 201 11.06 -2.59 -3.13
N PHE A 202 9.81 -2.21 -3.41
CA PHE A 202 9.28 -2.19 -4.78
C PHE A 202 8.98 -0.80 -5.33
N SER A 203 8.94 0.25 -4.50
CA SER A 203 8.81 1.64 -4.96
C SER A 203 10.15 2.19 -5.42
N THR A 204 10.38 2.15 -6.74
CA THR A 204 11.57 2.74 -7.37
C THR A 204 11.66 4.24 -7.09
N THR A 205 10.53 4.93 -7.05
CA THR A 205 10.45 6.38 -6.79
C THR A 205 10.90 6.70 -5.37
N LEU A 206 10.43 5.93 -4.38
CA LEU A 206 10.84 6.11 -2.99
C LEU A 206 12.31 5.75 -2.79
N GLN A 207 12.79 4.67 -3.40
CA GLN A 207 14.20 4.30 -3.34
C GLN A 207 15.10 5.37 -3.96
N GLN A 208 14.69 5.98 -5.06
CA GLN A 208 15.45 7.05 -5.71
C GLN A 208 15.44 8.33 -4.87
N HIS A 209 14.30 8.69 -4.27
CA HIS A 209 14.22 9.80 -3.34
C HIS A 209 15.11 9.58 -2.10
N LEU A 210 15.06 8.40 -1.49
CA LEU A 210 15.89 8.04 -0.34
C LEU A 210 17.39 8.04 -0.68
N ARG A 211 17.76 7.52 -1.87
CA ARG A 211 19.15 7.57 -2.34
C ARG A 211 19.64 9.01 -2.55
N ASN A 212 18.80 9.88 -3.10
CA ASN A 212 19.13 11.29 -3.29
C ASN A 212 19.35 11.97 -1.94
N GLN A 213 18.40 11.85 -1.01
CA GLN A 213 18.50 12.38 0.35
C GLN A 213 19.74 11.86 1.09
N LEU A 214 20.03 10.56 0.99
CA LEU A 214 21.22 9.96 1.60
C LEU A 214 22.51 10.48 0.97
N SER A 215 22.52 10.69 -0.36
CA SER A 215 23.68 11.25 -1.06
C SER A 215 23.91 12.72 -0.70
N ASP A 216 22.85 13.48 -0.46
CA ASP A 216 22.89 14.88 -0.04
C ASP A 216 23.45 15.00 1.37
N MET A 217 22.93 14.20 2.31
CA MET A 217 23.49 14.13 3.67
C MET A 217 24.98 13.74 3.66
N LYS A 218 25.37 12.78 2.82
CA LYS A 218 26.78 12.37 2.70
C LYS A 218 27.66 13.51 2.17
N ARG A 219 27.17 14.27 1.18
CA ARG A 219 27.87 15.44 0.63
C ARG A 219 28.02 16.55 1.68
N ASP A 220 26.99 16.82 2.46
CA ASP A 220 27.03 17.85 3.50
C ASP A 220 27.95 17.45 4.65
N CYS A 221 27.95 16.17 5.04
CA CYS A 221 28.88 15.66 6.04
C CYS A 221 30.35 15.78 5.59
N ILE A 222 30.64 15.53 4.31
CA ILE A 222 31.98 15.74 3.74
C ILE A 222 32.38 17.22 3.75
N LYS A 223 31.47 18.14 3.38
CA LYS A 223 31.74 19.59 3.41
C LYS A 223 32.01 20.12 4.81
N VAL A 224 31.28 19.64 5.81
CA VAL A 224 31.51 20.01 7.22
C VAL A 224 32.88 19.49 7.68
N ARG A 225 33.23 18.25 7.32
CA ARG A 225 34.52 17.67 7.66
C ARG A 225 35.70 18.41 7.01
N THR A 226 35.58 18.85 5.76
CA THR A 226 36.64 19.61 5.09
C THR A 226 36.78 21.03 5.64
N LYS A 227 35.68 21.68 6.05
CA LYS A 227 35.74 22.98 6.75
C LYS A 227 36.43 22.88 8.12
N LEU A 228 36.21 21.78 8.85
CA LEU A 228 36.86 21.54 10.14
C LEU A 228 38.34 21.17 10.01
N ALA A 229 38.75 20.58 8.88
CA ALA A 229 40.14 20.17 8.63
C ALA A 229 41.04 21.30 8.10
N ASN A 230 40.46 22.36 7.53
CA ASN A 230 41.14 23.59 7.14
C ASN A 230 40.42 24.80 7.77
N PRO A 231 40.59 25.03 9.08
CA PRO A 231 40.21 26.30 9.67
C PRO A 231 41.16 27.35 9.11
N ALA A 232 40.64 28.24 8.26
CA ALA A 232 41.36 29.45 7.88
C ALA A 232 41.70 30.29 9.12
#